data_AF-A0A391PMA4-F1
#
_entry.id   AF-A0A391PMA4-F1
#
_cell.length_a   1.000
_cell.length_b   1.000
_cell.length_c   1.000
_cell.angle_alpha   90.00
_cell.angle_beta   90.00
_cell.angle_gamma   90.00
#
_symmetry.space_group_name_H-M   'P 1'
#
loop_
_entity.id
_entity.type
_entity.pdbx_description
1 polymer ?
#
loop_
_entity_poly.entity_id
_entity_poly.type
_entity_poly.pdbx_seq_one_letter_code
_entity_poly.pdbx_strand_id
1 'polypeptide(L)'
;MSTARKPAITRTTGHPADAIPDRPAVLATQTVTPAPAPQASAVPASQPPAPQAGGVAERLTEQHNVRIRPSTKNRLGKAVDKLRYETGDRTISIASITDQALDAYLTQHGC
;
A
#
# COMPACT_ATOMS: atom_id res chain seq x y z
N MET A 1 -53.18 -20.54 13.08
CA MET A 1 -53.09 -19.20 13.72
C MET A 1 -51.77 -18.56 13.31
N SER A 2 -51.74 -17.84 12.18
CA SER A 2 -50.51 -17.16 11.71
C SER A 2 -50.45 -15.76 12.34
N THR A 3 -49.44 -15.47 13.15
CA THR A 3 -49.29 -14.16 13.80
C THR A 3 -48.42 -13.26 12.93
N ALA A 4 -49.01 -12.20 12.38
CA ALA A 4 -48.30 -11.19 11.60
C ALA A 4 -47.42 -10.34 12.53
N ARG A 5 -46.16 -10.77 12.74
CA ARG A 5 -45.17 -10.02 13.49
C ARG A 5 -44.47 -9.01 12.56
N LYS A 6 -44.68 -7.73 12.83
CA LYS A 6 -44.02 -6.63 12.11
C LYS A 6 -42.52 -6.64 12.46
N PRO A 7 -41.59 -6.56 11.48
CA PRO A 7 -40.16 -6.52 11.77
C PRO A 7 -39.80 -5.24 12.54
N ALA A 8 -38.97 -5.39 13.58
CA ALA A 8 -38.61 -4.31 14.51
C ALA A 8 -37.69 -3.24 13.91
N ILE A 9 -37.05 -3.51 12.77
CA ILE A 9 -36.09 -2.62 12.14
C ILE A 9 -36.70 -2.14 10.82
N THR A 10 -37.15 -0.90 10.81
CA THR A 10 -37.52 -0.19 9.58
C THR A 10 -36.45 0.88 9.34
N ARG A 11 -35.85 0.86 8.15
CA ARG A 11 -34.85 1.86 7.75
C ARG A 11 -35.61 3.12 7.29
N THR A 12 -36.00 3.96 8.24
CA THR A 12 -36.88 5.11 8.02
C THR A 12 -36.16 6.40 7.62
N THR A 13 -34.83 6.44 7.68
CA THR A 13 -34.05 7.64 7.34
C THR A 13 -32.93 7.25 6.39
N GLY A 14 -32.88 7.91 5.23
CA GLY A 14 -31.82 7.73 4.22
C GLY A 14 -30.43 7.84 4.84
N HIS A 15 -29.46 7.12 4.29
CA HIS A 15 -28.11 7.13 4.83
C HIS A 15 -27.49 8.53 4.61
N PRO A 16 -26.80 9.12 5.60
CA PRO A 16 -26.24 10.48 5.46
C PRO A 16 -25.24 10.63 4.30
N ALA A 17 -24.76 9.52 3.74
CA ALA A 17 -23.89 9.51 2.58
C ALA A 17 -24.62 9.67 1.23
N ASP A 18 -25.96 9.56 1.19
CA ASP A 18 -26.75 9.83 -0.03
C ASP A 18 -26.71 11.31 -0.45
N ALA A 19 -26.34 12.22 0.46
CA ALA A 19 -26.22 13.65 0.18
C ALA A 19 -24.85 14.05 -0.39
N ILE A 20 -23.92 13.11 -0.57
CA ILE A 20 -22.58 13.41 -1.09
C ILE A 20 -22.64 13.45 -2.63
N PRO A 21 -22.25 14.57 -3.28
CA PRO A 21 -22.21 14.66 -4.74
C PRO A 21 -21.25 13.65 -5.34
N ASP A 22 -21.68 12.98 -6.42
CA ASP A 22 -20.82 12.09 -7.19
C ASP A 22 -19.70 12.87 -7.90
N ARG A 23 -18.54 12.22 -8.08
CA ARG A 23 -17.38 12.85 -8.69
C ARG A 23 -17.62 12.94 -10.20
N PRO A 24 -17.40 14.09 -10.87
CA PRO A 24 -17.66 14.19 -12.30
C PRO A 24 -16.83 13.16 -13.06
N ALA A 25 -17.52 12.40 -13.91
CA ALA A 25 -16.92 11.42 -14.81
C ALA A 25 -15.80 12.09 -15.61
N VAL A 26 -14.57 11.60 -15.46
CA VAL A 26 -13.48 11.96 -16.37
C VAL A 26 -13.88 11.40 -17.72
N LEU A 27 -14.34 12.29 -18.62
CA LEU A 27 -14.67 11.91 -19.99
C LEU A 27 -13.42 11.29 -20.62
N ALA A 28 -13.60 10.01 -20.93
CA ALA A 28 -13.03 9.24 -22.00
C ALA A 28 -12.28 10.06 -23.10
N THR A 29 -11.07 9.58 -23.39
CA THR A 29 -10.54 9.39 -24.75
C THR A 29 -10.65 10.57 -25.72
N GLN A 30 -9.61 11.41 -25.76
CA GLN A 30 -9.31 12.16 -26.99
C GLN A 30 -8.56 11.27 -27.98
N THR A 31 -9.27 11.03 -29.06
CA THR A 31 -8.94 10.38 -30.32
C THR A 31 -7.77 11.04 -31.05
N VAL A 32 -7.05 10.20 -31.76
CA VAL A 32 -5.92 10.46 -32.67
C VAL A 32 -6.34 11.28 -33.89
N THR A 33 -5.58 12.30 -34.28
CA THR A 33 -5.45 12.76 -35.69
C THR A 33 -4.09 13.45 -35.92
N PRO A 34 -3.38 13.26 -37.06
CA PRO A 34 -1.98 13.68 -37.22
C PRO A 34 -1.70 14.92 -38.11
N ALA A 35 -0.58 15.60 -37.78
CA ALA A 35 0.34 16.43 -38.62
C ALA A 35 0.03 17.93 -38.90
N PRO A 36 1.05 18.79 -39.20
CA PRO A 36 2.53 18.68 -39.06
C PRO A 36 3.20 19.82 -38.22
N ALA A 37 4.47 19.63 -37.87
CA ALA A 37 5.33 20.53 -37.08
C ALA A 37 5.77 21.82 -37.81
N PRO A 38 6.29 22.83 -37.08
CA PRO A 38 7.76 22.98 -37.06
C PRO A 38 8.38 23.34 -35.69
N GLN A 39 9.41 22.56 -35.34
CA GLN A 39 10.66 22.88 -34.63
C GLN A 39 10.70 24.02 -33.59
N ALA A 40 10.91 23.64 -32.33
CA ALA A 40 11.88 24.30 -31.45
C ALA A 40 12.47 23.26 -30.47
N SER A 41 13.77 23.03 -30.63
CA SER A 41 14.62 22.16 -29.82
C SER A 41 14.63 22.57 -28.34
N ALA A 42 14.51 21.61 -27.42
CA ALA A 42 15.38 21.46 -26.25
C ALA A 42 14.94 20.24 -25.42
N VAL A 43 15.73 19.17 -25.50
CA VAL A 43 15.76 18.09 -24.51
C VAL A 43 16.65 18.58 -23.36
N PRO A 44 16.26 18.39 -22.09
CA PRO A 44 17.24 18.06 -21.07
C PRO A 44 16.86 16.69 -20.49
N ALA A 45 17.61 15.65 -20.86
CA ALA A 45 18.83 15.21 -20.19
C ALA A 45 18.48 14.15 -19.13
N SER A 46 18.69 12.91 -19.54
CA SER A 46 18.81 11.73 -18.69
C SER A 46 19.73 12.04 -17.51
N GLN A 47 19.18 12.07 -16.30
CA GLN A 47 19.98 12.16 -15.08
C GLN A 47 20.21 10.73 -14.57
N PRO A 48 21.45 10.22 -14.54
CA PRO A 48 21.75 8.96 -13.87
C PRO A 48 21.65 9.18 -12.34
N PRO A 49 20.99 8.31 -11.56
CA PRO A 49 21.09 8.39 -10.11
C PRO A 49 22.52 8.05 -9.69
N ALA A 50 23.17 8.99 -9.00
CA ALA A 50 24.48 8.82 -8.42
C ALA A 50 24.50 7.67 -7.40
N PRO A 51 25.66 7.00 -7.20
CA PRO A 51 25.82 6.03 -6.13
C PRO A 51 25.79 6.75 -4.78
N GLN A 52 24.66 6.69 -4.08
CA GLN A 52 24.53 7.18 -2.71
C GLN A 52 25.05 6.12 -1.73
N ALA A 53 26.36 6.07 -1.58
CA ALA A 53 26.99 5.47 -0.42
C ALA A 53 27.29 6.59 0.57
N GLY A 54 26.63 6.60 1.73
CA GLY A 54 27.00 7.50 2.83
C GLY A 54 25.90 7.86 3.82
N GLY A 55 25.60 6.94 4.75
CA GLY A 55 25.34 7.25 6.16
C GLY A 55 24.39 8.40 6.50
N VAL A 56 23.23 8.47 5.86
CA VAL A 56 22.09 9.22 6.42
C VAL A 56 21.43 8.35 7.46
N ALA A 57 21.22 8.88 8.67
CA ALA A 57 20.42 8.22 9.70
C ALA A 57 19.11 7.76 9.06
N GLU A 58 19.00 6.45 8.85
CA GLU A 58 18.01 5.86 7.97
C GLU A 58 16.63 6.24 8.49
N ARG A 59 15.80 6.80 7.59
CA ARG A 59 14.48 7.23 8.02
C ARG A 59 13.68 5.96 8.29
N LEU A 60 13.34 5.73 9.56
CA LEU A 60 12.51 4.59 10.01
C LEU A 60 11.18 4.44 9.23
N THR A 61 10.79 5.46 8.45
CA THR A 61 9.54 5.50 7.68
C THR A 61 9.72 5.27 6.18
N GLU A 62 10.92 4.93 5.70
CA GLU A 62 11.13 4.63 4.28
C GLU A 62 10.56 3.25 3.91
N GLN A 63 9.55 3.25 3.05
CA GLN A 63 8.88 2.03 2.61
C GLN A 63 9.62 1.40 1.44
N HIS A 64 10.34 0.32 1.72
CA HIS A 64 11.00 -0.49 0.69
C HIS A 64 10.06 -1.57 0.15
N ASN A 65 9.79 -1.53 -1.16
CA ASN A 65 8.95 -2.53 -1.82
C ASN A 65 9.79 -3.74 -2.26
N VAL A 66 9.60 -4.89 -1.61
CA VAL A 66 10.33 -6.13 -1.92
C VAL A 66 9.38 -7.23 -2.40
N ARG A 67 9.81 -8.00 -3.40
CA ARG A 67 9.05 -9.14 -3.92
C ARG A 67 9.34 -10.37 -3.07
N ILE A 68 8.34 -10.82 -2.32
CA ILE A 68 8.39 -12.08 -1.55
C ILE A 68 7.39 -13.09 -2.09
N ARG A 69 7.68 -14.38 -1.91
CA ARG A 69 6.75 -15.46 -2.28
C ARG A 69 5.43 -15.32 -1.51
N PRO A 70 4.26 -15.55 -2.14
CA PRO A 70 2.96 -15.48 -1.45
C PRO A 70 2.86 -16.42 -0.24
N SER A 71 3.47 -17.61 -0.33
CA SER A 71 3.53 -18.57 0.78
C SER A 71 4.28 -18.01 1.98
N THR A 72 5.41 -17.34 1.77
CA THR A 72 6.19 -16.68 2.82
C THR A 72 5.40 -15.53 3.45
N LYS A 73 4.73 -14.69 2.65
CA LYS A 73 3.86 -13.62 3.15
C LYS A 73 2.76 -14.16 4.07
N ASN A 74 2.10 -15.25 3.67
CA ASN A 74 1.04 -15.86 4.47
C ASN A 74 1.57 -16.44 5.80
N ARG A 75 2.74 -17.08 5.78
CA ARG A 75 3.41 -17.57 6.99
C ARG A 75 3.79 -16.42 7.93
N LEU A 76 4.31 -15.33 7.38
CA LEU A 76 4.71 -14.15 8.14
C LEU A 76 3.52 -13.51 8.86
N GLY A 77 2.38 -13.34 8.16
CA GLY A 77 1.16 -12.82 8.78
C GLY A 77 0.72 -13.65 9.99
N LYS A 78 0.64 -14.98 9.83
CA LYS A 78 0.28 -15.89 10.94
C LYS A 78 1.29 -15.85 12.09
N ALA A 79 2.58 -15.71 11.79
CA ALA A 79 3.62 -15.61 12.81
C ALA A 79 3.52 -14.31 13.61
N VAL A 80 3.24 -13.19 12.94
CA VAL A 80 2.99 -11.89 13.59
C VAL A 80 1.78 -12.00 14.52
N ASP A 81 0.67 -12.58 14.06
CA ASP A 81 -0.53 -12.74 14.89
C ASP A 81 -0.26 -13.62 16.11
N LYS A 82 0.48 -14.72 15.94
CA LYS A 82 0.90 -15.61 17.04
C LYS A 82 1.76 -14.86 18.07
N LEU A 83 2.78 -14.15 17.62
CA LEU A 83 3.70 -13.41 18.50
C LEU A 83 2.97 -12.28 19.25
N ARG A 84 2.07 -11.57 18.58
CA ARG A 84 1.21 -10.56 19.23
C ARG A 84 0.34 -11.16 20.32
N TYR A 85 -0.21 -12.35 20.10
CA TYR A 85 -1.02 -13.05 21.09
C TYR A 85 -0.18 -13.53 22.28
N GLU A 86 0.98 -14.13 22.02
CA GLU A 86 1.84 -14.72 23.06
C GLU A 86 2.54 -13.65 23.92
N THR A 87 3.05 -12.59 23.29
CA THR A 87 3.76 -11.51 23.99
C THR A 87 2.80 -10.43 24.51
N GLY A 88 1.58 -10.34 23.97
CA GLY A 88 0.63 -9.26 24.25
C GLY A 88 1.05 -7.91 23.64
N ASP A 89 2.17 -7.87 22.92
CA ASP A 89 2.75 -6.65 22.37
C ASP A 89 2.22 -6.37 20.97
N ARG A 90 1.54 -5.24 20.82
CA ARG A 90 0.97 -4.79 19.54
C ARG A 90 1.97 -4.04 18.68
N THR A 91 3.16 -3.71 19.19
CA THR A 91 4.21 -3.05 18.40
C THR A 91 4.85 -4.01 17.39
N ILE A 92 4.77 -5.32 17.65
CA ILE A 92 5.21 -6.37 16.73
C ILE A 92 4.38 -6.25 15.44
N SER A 93 5.07 -5.94 14.35
CA SER A 93 4.50 -5.76 13.02
C SER A 93 5.31 -6.52 11.98
N ILE A 94 4.72 -6.67 10.79
CA ILE A 94 5.40 -7.27 9.64
C ILE A 94 6.74 -6.58 9.38
N ALA A 95 6.77 -5.24 9.43
CA ALA A 95 7.98 -4.45 9.20
C ALA A 95 9.09 -4.76 10.21
N SER A 96 8.75 -4.80 11.51
CA SER A 96 9.72 -5.08 12.58
C SER A 96 10.31 -6.50 12.47
N ILE A 97 9.50 -7.51 12.14
CA ILE A 97 10.01 -8.87 11.96
C ILE A 97 10.86 -8.99 10.70
N THR A 98 10.47 -8.33 9.60
CA THR A 98 11.27 -8.38 8.37
C THR A 98 12.63 -7.73 8.55
N ASP A 99 12.69 -6.63 9.28
CA ASP A 99 13.94 -5.91 9.57
C ASP A 99 14.89 -6.78 10.39
N GLN A 100 14.42 -7.32 11.53
CA GLN A 100 15.21 -8.24 12.37
C GLN A 100 15.66 -9.49 11.61
N ALA A 101 14.81 -10.04 10.72
CA ALA A 101 15.15 -11.21 9.94
C ALA A 101 16.23 -10.92 8.89
N LEU A 102 16.22 -9.72 8.28
CA LEU A 102 17.24 -9.30 7.34
C LEU A 102 18.56 -9.04 8.06
N ASP A 103 18.54 -8.30 9.17
CA ASP A 103 19.72 -8.02 9.99
C ASP A 103 20.39 -9.31 10.50
N ALA A 104 19.59 -10.25 11.02
CA ALA A 104 20.09 -11.55 11.45
C ALA A 104 20.70 -12.36 10.29
N TYR A 105 20.10 -12.30 9.10
CA TYR A 105 20.61 -12.99 7.92
C TYR A 105 21.93 -12.38 7.44
N LEU A 106 22.02 -11.06 7.36
CA LEU A 106 23.25 -10.35 6.97
C LEU A 106 24.37 -10.60 8.00
N THR A 107 24.06 -10.47 9.29
CA THR A 107 24.98 -10.76 10.39
C THR A 107 25.50 -12.20 10.33
N GLN A 108 24.61 -13.18 10.08
CA GLN A 108 25.01 -14.59 9.97
C GLN A 108 25.97 -14.83 8.79
N HIS A 109 25.80 -14.08 7.71
CA HIS A 109 26.63 -14.18 6.51
C HIS A 109 27.83 -13.21 6.51
N GLY A 110 28.04 -12.46 7.59
CA GLY A 110 29.14 -11.50 7.71
C GLY A 110 29.08 -10.37 6.68
N CYS A 111 27.87 -10.04 6.23
CA CYS A 111 27.59 -8.97 5.27
C CYS A 111 27.12 -7.70 5.99
#